data_AF-A0A813NQP2-F1
#
_entry.id   AF-A0A813NQP2-F1
#
_cell.length_a   1.000
_cell.length_b   1.000
_cell.length_c   1.000
_cell.angle_alpha   90.00
_cell.angle_beta   90.00
_cell.angle_gamma   90.00
#
_symmetry.space_group_name_H-M   'P 1'
#
loop_
_entity.id
_entity.type
_entity.pdbx_description
1 polymer ?
#
loop_
_entity_poly.entity_id
_entity_poly.type
_entity_poly.pdbx_seq_one_letter_code
_entity_poly.pdbx_strand_id
1 'polypeptide(L)'
;MLNFFVLFSFCLISINGHGYLFEPVARSSAWLVDSSFKKCCTYSGHMEMFCGGVGHQWNANGGKCGICGEPYDRAVKLFEKGGTMYTGKIVQTYIQGEQIDVKVKLSANHQGYFEFRLCNVDSNPNSDATQECLDRRLLKIAGTDSTKYRDITKHGSEMITVRVQLPSDVVCQHCVFQWKYTTGNNWGRDPTTNKSGPGLGRENETFMGCSDITILTTSPTTTLPTFIISPTTTITTTTALISRSTKYWSISLPKHWSALLTFISSLPTTTTTTTTTTTTMTTKTTASLSAWSPLLVAYQRGDDVMYNGMKYRCVTSHRSYAGAEPSPLTWALWRKIE
;
A
#
# COMPACT_ATOMS: atom_id res chain seq x y z
N MET A 1 21.83 49.73 -7.76
CA MET A 1 20.64 49.05 -7.23
C MET A 1 20.48 47.75 -8.00
N LEU A 2 20.78 46.60 -7.38
CA LEU A 2 20.63 45.29 -8.01
C LEU A 2 19.77 44.43 -7.09
N ASN A 3 18.54 44.19 -7.51
CA ASN A 3 17.55 43.38 -6.80
C ASN A 3 17.97 41.91 -6.81
N PHE A 4 18.29 41.34 -5.65
CA PHE A 4 18.40 39.91 -5.48
C PHE A 4 17.00 39.34 -5.22
N PHE A 5 16.35 38.83 -6.27
CA PHE A 5 15.17 37.97 -6.10
C PHE A 5 15.66 36.58 -5.68
N VAL A 6 15.57 36.29 -4.39
CA VAL A 6 15.73 34.91 -3.88
C VAL A 6 14.45 34.15 -4.20
N LEU A 7 14.49 33.34 -5.26
CA LEU A 7 13.46 32.35 -5.58
C LEU A 7 13.50 31.25 -4.49
N PHE A 8 12.63 31.38 -3.50
CA PHE A 8 12.37 30.34 -2.51
C PHE A 8 11.66 29.18 -3.22
N SER A 9 12.42 28.16 -3.63
CA SER A 9 11.85 26.91 -4.13
C SER A 9 11.07 26.25 -2.99
N PHE A 10 9.74 26.37 -3.01
CA PHE A 10 8.85 25.57 -2.18
C PHE A 10 8.96 24.12 -2.65
N CYS A 11 9.87 23.38 -2.03
CA CYS A 11 9.91 21.93 -2.13
C CYS A 11 8.73 21.39 -1.31
N LEU A 12 7.54 21.35 -1.89
CA LEU A 12 6.39 20.61 -1.37
C LEU A 12 6.65 19.11 -1.57
N ILE A 13 7.56 18.54 -0.79
CA ILE A 13 7.66 17.08 -0.66
C ILE A 13 6.89 16.69 0.61
N SER A 14 5.56 16.67 0.48
CA SER A 14 4.74 15.85 1.38
C SER A 14 4.70 14.45 0.77
N ILE A 15 5.68 13.61 1.09
CA ILE A 15 5.51 12.17 0.95
C ILE A 15 5.26 11.65 2.34
N ASN A 16 4.02 11.79 2.82
CA ASN A 16 3.61 11.18 4.07
C ASN A 16 2.75 9.94 3.81
N GLY A 17 3.16 9.12 2.85
CA GLY A 17 2.50 7.84 2.60
C GLY A 17 3.02 6.77 3.57
N HIS A 18 2.11 6.02 4.20
CA HIS A 18 2.47 5.00 5.19
C HIS A 18 2.03 3.59 4.78
N GLY A 19 0.94 3.48 4.04
CA GLY A 19 0.56 2.25 3.37
C GLY A 19 -0.88 2.23 2.88
N TYR A 20 -1.20 1.19 2.14
CA TYR A 20 -2.54 0.96 1.59
C TYR A 20 -2.80 -0.54 1.41
N LEU A 21 -4.08 -0.89 1.44
CA LEU A 21 -4.54 -2.23 1.07
C LEU A 21 -4.45 -2.39 -0.45
N PHE A 22 -3.59 -3.30 -0.90
CA PHE A 22 -3.28 -3.57 -2.29
C PHE A 22 -4.15 -4.70 -2.87
N GLU A 23 -4.44 -5.74 -2.10
CA GLU A 23 -5.26 -6.87 -2.53
C GLU A 23 -6.13 -7.39 -1.36
N PRO A 24 -7.47 -7.39 -1.47
CA PRO A 24 -8.25 -6.77 -2.54
C PRO A 24 -8.01 -5.25 -2.56
N VAL A 25 -7.86 -4.62 -3.73
CA VAL A 25 -7.37 -3.22 -3.78
C VAL A 25 -8.35 -2.24 -3.12
N ALA A 26 -7.85 -1.32 -2.30
CA ALA A 26 -8.68 -0.30 -1.67
C ALA A 26 -9.27 0.67 -2.70
N ARG A 27 -10.48 1.19 -2.44
CA ARG A 27 -11.16 2.22 -3.26
C ARG A 27 -10.25 3.42 -3.54
N SER A 28 -9.47 3.87 -2.54
CA SER A 28 -8.54 5.00 -2.67
C SER A 28 -7.35 4.74 -3.62
N SER A 29 -7.00 3.47 -3.82
CA SER A 29 -5.80 3.02 -4.55
C SER A 29 -6.12 2.22 -5.81
N ALA A 30 -7.40 1.97 -6.11
CA ALA A 30 -7.83 1.12 -7.23
C ALA A 30 -7.31 1.60 -8.59
N TRP A 31 -7.14 2.92 -8.76
CA TRP A 31 -6.58 3.54 -9.98
C TRP A 31 -5.13 3.14 -10.30
N LEU A 32 -4.38 2.60 -9.33
CA LEU A 32 -3.02 2.12 -9.54
C LEU A 32 -2.98 0.81 -10.33
N VAL A 33 -3.98 -0.05 -10.14
CA VAL A 33 -3.99 -1.41 -10.67
C VAL A 33 -5.06 -1.61 -11.76
N ASP A 34 -6.08 -0.75 -11.80
CA ASP A 34 -7.16 -0.82 -12.78
C ASP A 34 -7.37 0.54 -13.45
N SER A 35 -7.10 0.60 -14.75
CA SER A 35 -7.19 1.82 -15.56
C SER A 35 -8.60 2.39 -15.65
N SER A 36 -9.65 1.60 -15.40
CA SER A 36 -11.04 2.09 -15.42
C SER A 36 -11.31 3.11 -14.30
N PHE A 37 -10.53 3.09 -13.21
CA PHE A 37 -10.65 4.06 -12.13
C PHE A 37 -9.88 5.36 -12.40
N LYS A 38 -8.94 5.38 -13.35
CA LYS A 38 -8.08 6.57 -13.58
C LYS A 38 -8.87 7.83 -13.94
N LYS A 39 -9.95 7.68 -14.72
CA LYS A 39 -10.75 8.82 -15.20
C LYS A 39 -11.58 9.49 -14.10
N CYS A 40 -12.10 8.71 -13.15
CA CYS A 40 -12.98 9.23 -12.10
C CYS A 40 -12.26 9.46 -10.77
N CYS A 41 -11.26 8.62 -10.46
CA CYS A 41 -10.97 8.22 -9.10
C CYS A 41 -9.46 8.19 -8.79
N THR A 42 -8.67 8.98 -9.53
CA THR A 42 -7.24 9.16 -9.23
C THR A 42 -7.09 10.04 -7.99
N TYR A 43 -6.37 9.54 -6.99
CA TYR A 43 -6.18 10.24 -5.72
C TYR A 43 -4.73 10.10 -5.24
N SER A 44 -4.02 11.22 -5.12
CA SER A 44 -2.61 11.25 -4.70
C SER A 44 -2.42 10.92 -3.23
N GLY A 45 -3.39 11.24 -2.37
CA GLY A 45 -3.38 10.95 -0.92
C GLY A 45 -3.75 9.51 -0.56
N HIS A 46 -3.73 8.57 -1.51
CA HIS A 46 -4.24 7.21 -1.30
C HIS A 46 -3.49 6.40 -0.21
N MET A 47 -2.29 6.85 0.16
CA MET A 47 -1.44 6.30 1.23
C MET A 47 -1.63 7.02 2.58
N GLU A 48 -2.47 8.05 2.61
CA GLU A 48 -2.76 8.95 3.72
C GLU A 48 -4.20 8.74 4.21
N MET A 49 -4.70 7.51 4.12
CA MET A 49 -6.02 7.13 4.63
C MET A 49 -5.96 6.89 6.15
N PHE A 50 -5.49 7.91 6.86
CA PHE A 50 -5.02 7.91 8.24
C PHE A 50 -5.93 8.63 9.25
N CYS A 51 -7.23 8.70 8.95
CA CYS A 51 -8.24 9.31 9.82
C CYS A 51 -8.06 10.81 10.08
N GLY A 52 -7.27 11.50 9.25
CA GLY A 52 -6.87 12.90 9.46
C GLY A 52 -5.66 13.09 10.38
N GLY A 53 -4.98 12.01 10.76
CA GLY A 53 -3.85 12.00 11.68
C GLY A 53 -4.26 11.79 13.13
N VAL A 54 -3.30 11.36 13.95
CA VAL A 54 -3.53 10.94 15.36
C VAL A 54 -4.27 12.00 16.19
N GLY A 55 -3.86 13.27 16.11
CA GLY A 55 -4.49 14.34 16.89
C GLY A 55 -5.94 14.59 16.47
N HIS A 56 -6.22 14.60 15.17
CA HIS A 56 -7.57 14.80 14.64
C HIS A 56 -8.48 13.62 14.97
N GLN A 57 -7.97 12.39 14.85
CA GLN A 57 -8.71 11.18 15.19
C GLN A 57 -9.06 11.14 16.69
N TRP A 58 -8.07 11.29 17.56
CA TRP A 58 -8.26 11.03 18.99
C TRP A 58 -8.79 12.23 19.77
N ASN A 59 -8.30 13.44 19.49
CA ASN A 59 -8.69 14.64 20.25
C ASN A 59 -10.01 15.24 19.74
N ALA A 60 -10.20 15.33 18.42
CA ALA A 60 -11.39 15.95 17.84
C ALA A 60 -12.52 14.94 17.62
N ASN A 61 -12.20 13.71 17.23
CA ASN A 61 -13.18 12.71 16.80
C ASN A 61 -13.37 11.53 17.78
N GLY A 62 -12.77 11.59 18.97
CA GLY A 62 -12.94 10.56 20.00
C GLY A 62 -12.49 9.16 19.56
N GLY A 63 -11.47 9.09 18.71
CA GLY A 63 -10.93 7.84 18.16
C GLY A 63 -11.61 7.37 16.86
N LYS A 64 -12.69 8.03 16.44
CA LYS A 64 -13.46 7.64 15.26
C LYS A 64 -12.74 7.98 13.96
N CYS A 65 -13.03 7.19 12.93
CA CYS A 65 -12.48 7.31 11.59
C CYS A 65 -13.59 7.00 10.57
N GLY A 66 -13.51 7.56 9.35
CA GLY A 66 -14.30 7.05 8.24
C GLY A 66 -13.91 5.60 7.92
N ILE A 67 -14.84 4.78 7.44
CA ILE A 67 -14.58 3.35 7.25
C ILE A 67 -13.43 3.13 6.24
N CYS A 68 -13.31 4.04 5.26
CA CYS A 68 -12.25 4.00 4.25
C CYS A 68 -10.97 4.75 4.66
N GLY A 69 -10.91 5.35 5.86
CA GLY A 69 -9.72 6.04 6.39
C GLY A 69 -9.70 7.55 6.25
N GLU A 70 -10.79 8.15 5.76
CA GLU A 70 -10.94 9.62 5.76
C GLU A 70 -11.26 10.15 7.17
N PRO A 71 -11.02 11.44 7.47
CA PRO A 71 -11.40 12.05 8.74
C PRO A 71 -12.89 11.85 9.04
N TYR A 72 -13.22 11.45 10.27
CA TYR A 72 -14.59 11.09 10.64
C TYR A 72 -15.60 12.24 10.48
N ASP A 73 -15.19 13.46 10.80
CA ASP A 73 -15.97 14.70 10.69
C ASP A 73 -15.97 15.32 9.28
N ARG A 74 -15.28 14.72 8.31
CA ARG A 74 -15.34 15.21 6.92
C ARG A 74 -16.78 15.19 6.41
N ALA A 75 -17.28 16.35 5.96
CA ALA A 75 -18.66 16.52 5.50
C ALA A 75 -19.06 15.58 4.35
N VAL A 76 -18.14 15.33 3.41
CA VAL A 76 -18.32 14.36 2.32
C VAL A 76 -17.13 13.41 2.32
N LYS A 77 -17.38 12.12 2.54
CA LYS A 77 -16.42 11.04 2.39
C LYS A 77 -16.32 10.70 0.91
N LEU A 78 -15.15 10.86 0.31
CA LEU A 78 -14.94 10.65 -1.13
C LEU A 78 -15.11 9.18 -1.54
N PHE A 79 -14.69 8.25 -0.69
CA PHE A 79 -14.62 6.82 -1.02
C PHE A 79 -15.73 5.98 -0.40
N GLU A 80 -16.56 6.57 0.45
CA GLU A 80 -17.78 5.92 0.94
C GLU A 80 -18.92 6.16 -0.07
N LYS A 81 -19.94 5.31 -0.04
CA LYS A 81 -21.07 5.39 -0.98
C LYS A 81 -21.74 6.77 -0.94
N GLY A 82 -21.93 7.35 -2.12
CA GLY A 82 -22.40 8.74 -2.29
C GLY A 82 -21.26 9.76 -2.44
N GLY A 83 -20.02 9.36 -2.15
CA GLY A 83 -18.82 10.12 -2.45
C GLY A 83 -18.49 10.17 -3.94
N THR A 84 -17.80 11.23 -4.36
CA THR A 84 -17.45 11.47 -5.78
C THR A 84 -16.43 10.48 -6.34
N MET A 85 -15.70 9.75 -5.48
CA MET A 85 -14.70 8.75 -5.87
C MET A 85 -15.16 7.31 -5.63
N TYR A 86 -16.40 7.12 -5.15
CA TYR A 86 -16.98 5.80 -4.96
C TYR A 86 -17.54 5.29 -6.29
N THR A 87 -17.13 4.08 -6.69
CA THR A 87 -17.64 3.42 -7.91
C THR A 87 -18.53 2.22 -7.62
N GLY A 88 -18.40 1.61 -6.43
CA GLY A 88 -19.04 0.33 -6.09
C GLY A 88 -18.60 -0.85 -6.95
N LYS A 89 -17.51 -0.72 -7.73
CA LYS A 89 -17.02 -1.76 -8.61
C LYS A 89 -16.40 -2.90 -7.80
N ILE A 90 -16.89 -4.11 -7.98
CA ILE A 90 -16.31 -5.33 -7.40
C ILE A 90 -14.90 -5.52 -7.94
N VAL A 91 -13.91 -5.51 -7.04
CA VAL A 91 -12.48 -5.67 -7.38
C VAL A 91 -11.99 -7.10 -7.26
N GLN A 92 -12.71 -7.95 -6.53
CA GLN A 92 -12.34 -9.35 -6.34
C GLN A 92 -13.58 -10.20 -6.01
N THR A 93 -13.56 -11.46 -6.43
CA THR A 93 -14.57 -12.47 -6.08
C THR A 93 -13.90 -13.61 -5.34
N TYR A 94 -14.54 -14.07 -4.27
CA TYR A 94 -14.08 -15.15 -3.40
C TYR A 94 -15.20 -16.19 -3.19
N ILE A 95 -14.86 -17.30 -2.56
CA ILE A 95 -15.76 -18.36 -2.11
C ILE A 95 -15.88 -18.29 -0.58
N GLN A 96 -17.09 -18.43 -0.06
CA GLN A 96 -17.33 -18.47 1.38
C GLN A 96 -16.44 -19.52 2.05
N GLY A 97 -15.91 -19.21 3.23
CA GLY A 97 -15.08 -20.15 4.00
C GLY A 97 -13.67 -20.40 3.44
N GLU A 98 -13.25 -19.78 2.33
CA GLU A 98 -11.88 -19.96 1.84
C GLU A 98 -10.86 -19.12 2.63
N GLN A 99 -9.58 -19.53 2.58
CA GLN A 99 -8.47 -18.71 3.06
C GLN A 99 -7.94 -17.87 1.90
N ILE A 100 -7.87 -16.57 2.10
CA ILE A 100 -7.45 -15.63 1.06
C ILE A 100 -6.13 -14.97 1.44
N ASP A 101 -5.30 -14.68 0.43
CA ASP A 101 -4.13 -13.81 0.58
C ASP A 101 -4.57 -12.34 0.52
N VAL A 102 -4.25 -11.59 1.56
CA VAL A 102 -4.47 -10.14 1.64
C VAL A 102 -3.12 -9.46 1.55
N LYS A 103 -2.96 -8.52 0.62
CA LYS A 103 -1.70 -7.81 0.41
C LYS A 103 -1.82 -6.37 0.83
N VAL A 104 -0.92 -5.94 1.70
CA VAL A 104 -0.82 -4.57 2.19
C VAL A 104 0.54 -4.03 1.81
N LYS A 105 0.57 -2.89 1.10
CA LYS A 105 1.82 -2.21 0.78
C LYS A 105 2.10 -1.16 1.85
N LEU A 106 3.21 -1.31 2.56
CA LEU A 106 3.73 -0.25 3.43
C LEU A 106 4.90 0.47 2.75
N SER A 107 4.93 1.79 2.92
CA SER A 107 6.07 2.65 2.61
C SER A 107 6.86 3.03 3.87
N ALA A 108 6.21 2.97 5.05
CA ALA A 108 6.85 3.08 6.35
C ALA A 108 6.13 2.15 7.34
N ASN A 109 6.90 1.34 8.07
CA ASN A 109 6.36 0.40 9.04
C ASN A 109 6.48 0.97 10.46
N HIS A 110 5.33 1.27 11.04
CA HIS A 110 5.17 1.88 12.36
C HIS A 110 4.86 0.85 13.46
N GLN A 111 5.22 -0.42 13.26
CA GLN A 111 4.95 -1.54 14.16
C GLN A 111 3.44 -1.71 14.43
N GLY A 112 3.01 -2.34 15.53
CA GLY A 112 1.59 -2.48 15.85
C GLY A 112 0.96 -3.75 15.26
N TYR A 113 -0.18 -3.64 14.59
CA TYR A 113 -0.87 -4.80 14.00
C TYR A 113 -1.89 -4.45 12.93
N PHE A 114 -2.17 -5.41 12.04
CA PHE A 114 -3.30 -5.35 11.12
C PHE A 114 -4.52 -6.10 11.66
N GLU A 115 -5.69 -5.61 11.30
CA GLU A 115 -6.98 -6.25 11.45
C GLU A 115 -7.73 -6.20 10.13
N PHE A 116 -8.57 -7.20 9.89
CA PHE A 116 -9.38 -7.31 8.67
C PHE A 116 -10.83 -7.56 9.04
N ARG A 117 -11.76 -6.86 8.38
CA ARG A 117 -13.19 -6.92 8.67
C ARG A 117 -13.99 -7.09 7.40
N LEU A 118 -15.21 -7.58 7.55
CA LEU A 118 -16.11 -7.83 6.44
C LEU A 118 -17.53 -7.39 6.79
N CYS A 119 -18.19 -6.66 5.89
CA CYS A 119 -19.60 -6.31 6.02
C CYS A 119 -20.34 -6.71 4.74
N ASN A 120 -21.45 -7.44 4.89
CA ASN A 120 -22.38 -7.69 3.79
C ASN A 120 -23.34 -6.49 3.71
N VAL A 121 -23.41 -5.84 2.54
CA VAL A 121 -24.28 -4.67 2.31
C VAL A 121 -25.48 -4.96 1.39
N ASP A 122 -25.71 -6.21 1.02
CA ASP A 122 -26.81 -6.61 0.12
C ASP A 122 -28.19 -6.23 0.67
N SER A 123 -28.37 -6.29 2.00
CA SER A 123 -29.65 -5.92 2.64
C SER A 123 -29.90 -4.41 2.69
N ASN A 124 -28.89 -3.59 2.37
CA ASN A 124 -29.03 -2.14 2.31
C ASN A 124 -28.26 -1.57 1.10
N PRO A 125 -28.71 -1.86 -0.13
CA PRO A 125 -27.98 -1.56 -1.36
C PRO A 125 -27.93 -0.06 -1.69
N ASN A 126 -28.55 0.81 -0.87
CA ASN A 126 -28.46 2.26 -1.01
C ASN A 126 -27.53 2.91 0.03
N SER A 127 -27.00 2.14 0.97
CA SER A 127 -26.02 2.60 1.96
C SER A 127 -24.67 1.90 1.77
N ASP A 128 -23.62 2.47 2.35
CA ASP A 128 -22.34 1.76 2.51
C ASP A 128 -22.35 0.91 3.79
N ALA A 129 -21.26 0.18 4.02
CA ALA A 129 -21.02 -0.46 5.31
C ALA A 129 -20.91 0.58 6.44
N THR A 130 -21.34 0.20 7.64
CA THR A 130 -21.04 0.98 8.85
C THR A 130 -19.90 0.32 9.63
N GLN A 131 -19.23 1.08 10.50
CA GLN A 131 -18.18 0.50 11.35
C GLN A 131 -18.76 -0.58 12.28
N GLU A 132 -20.01 -0.44 12.73
CA GLU A 132 -20.69 -1.45 13.54
C GLU A 132 -20.92 -2.75 12.77
N CYS A 133 -21.23 -2.68 11.47
CA CYS A 133 -21.33 -3.87 10.63
C CYS A 133 -19.98 -4.58 10.47
N LEU A 134 -18.93 -3.80 10.22
CA LEU A 134 -17.57 -4.30 10.06
C LEU A 134 -17.04 -4.92 11.36
N ASP A 135 -17.30 -4.29 12.51
CA ASP A 135 -16.84 -4.75 13.82
C ASP A 135 -17.54 -6.04 14.28
N ARG A 136 -18.75 -6.33 13.77
CA ARG A 136 -19.42 -7.63 13.99
C ARG A 136 -18.71 -8.79 13.29
N ARG A 137 -17.79 -8.53 12.36
CA ARG A 137 -17.09 -9.58 11.62
C ARG A 137 -15.62 -9.28 11.42
N LEU A 138 -14.90 -9.37 12.53
CA LEU A 138 -13.45 -9.38 12.54
C LEU A 138 -12.92 -10.75 12.08
N LEU A 139 -12.11 -10.77 11.03
CA LEU A 139 -11.60 -11.98 10.41
C LEU A 139 -10.40 -12.54 11.17
N LYS A 140 -10.30 -13.86 11.24
CA LYS A 140 -9.15 -14.56 11.83
C LYS A 140 -7.98 -14.59 10.85
N ILE A 141 -6.77 -14.49 11.38
CA ILE A 141 -5.54 -14.81 10.64
C ILE A 141 -5.50 -16.33 10.48
N ALA A 142 -5.37 -16.79 9.23
CA ALA A 142 -5.44 -18.19 8.90
C ALA A 142 -4.40 -19.02 9.66
N GLY A 143 -4.81 -20.18 10.16
CA GLY A 143 -3.96 -21.05 10.98
C GLY A 143 -3.78 -20.58 12.44
N THR A 144 -4.51 -19.55 12.87
CA THR A 144 -4.47 -19.05 14.26
C THR A 144 -5.87 -18.72 14.77
N ASP A 145 -6.02 -18.54 16.08
CA ASP A 145 -7.23 -17.96 16.68
C ASP A 145 -7.17 -16.43 16.84
N SER A 146 -6.09 -15.81 16.37
CA SER A 146 -5.91 -14.35 16.45
C SER A 146 -6.65 -13.64 15.33
N THR A 147 -7.23 -12.49 15.65
CA THR A 147 -7.74 -11.51 14.68
C THR A 147 -6.77 -10.38 14.38
N LYS A 148 -5.62 -10.36 15.07
CA LYS A 148 -4.57 -9.37 14.93
C LYS A 148 -3.32 -10.00 14.34
N TYR A 149 -2.88 -9.49 13.19
CA TYR A 149 -1.60 -9.85 12.61
C TYR A 149 -0.49 -8.97 13.21
N ARG A 150 0.32 -9.55 14.10
CA ARG A 150 1.39 -8.84 14.86
C ARG A 150 2.80 -9.05 14.32
N ASP A 151 2.94 -9.96 13.35
CA ASP A 151 4.21 -10.23 12.66
C ASP A 151 4.67 -9.07 11.78
N ILE A 152 3.89 -7.99 11.71
CA ILE A 152 4.27 -6.72 11.09
C ILE A 152 5.64 -6.21 11.55
N THR A 153 6.06 -6.49 12.78
CA THR A 153 7.39 -6.08 13.31
C THR A 153 8.57 -6.74 12.59
N LYS A 154 8.33 -7.81 11.82
CA LYS A 154 9.33 -8.51 11.01
C LYS A 154 9.55 -7.86 9.65
N HIS A 155 8.72 -6.91 9.25
CA HIS A 155 8.71 -6.28 7.92
C HIS A 155 9.31 -4.87 7.92
N GLY A 156 9.77 -4.42 6.76
CA GLY A 156 10.16 -3.04 6.47
C GLY A 156 9.15 -2.34 5.56
N SER A 157 9.66 -1.52 4.64
CA SER A 157 8.87 -0.86 3.60
C SER A 157 8.64 -1.77 2.40
N GLU A 158 7.69 -2.69 2.50
CA GLU A 158 7.49 -3.77 1.55
C GLU A 158 6.02 -4.10 1.29
N MET A 159 5.77 -5.08 0.42
CA MET A 159 4.45 -5.70 0.28
C MET A 159 4.34 -6.84 1.30
N ILE A 160 3.39 -6.73 2.21
CA ILE A 160 3.15 -7.72 3.26
C ILE A 160 1.94 -8.56 2.84
N THR A 161 2.10 -9.88 2.84
CA THR A 161 1.00 -10.82 2.56
C THR A 161 0.53 -11.46 3.85
N VAL A 162 -0.77 -11.38 4.11
CA VAL A 162 -1.42 -11.96 5.29
C VAL A 162 -2.54 -12.88 4.82
N ARG A 163 -2.52 -14.14 5.25
CA ARG A 163 -3.64 -15.06 5.00
C ARG A 163 -4.73 -14.85 6.04
N VAL A 164 -5.96 -14.62 5.58
CA VAL A 164 -7.14 -14.47 6.45
C VAL A 164 -8.20 -15.49 6.09
N GLN A 165 -8.97 -15.90 7.10
CA GLN A 165 -10.05 -16.86 6.95
C GLN A 165 -11.36 -16.11 6.68
N LEU A 166 -11.98 -16.32 5.50
CA LEU A 166 -13.33 -15.82 5.25
C LEU A 166 -14.35 -16.64 6.06
N PRO A 167 -15.47 -16.03 6.50
CA PRO A 167 -16.53 -16.76 7.19
C PRO A 167 -17.20 -17.77 6.27
N SER A 168 -17.53 -18.95 6.79
CA SER A 168 -18.23 -20.01 6.04
C SER A 168 -19.73 -19.74 5.85
N ASP A 169 -20.27 -18.77 6.60
CA ASP A 169 -21.69 -18.41 6.68
C ASP A 169 -22.01 -17.07 5.98
N VAL A 170 -21.05 -16.52 5.21
CA VAL A 170 -21.23 -15.25 4.51
C VAL A 170 -21.17 -15.45 3.00
N VAL A 171 -22.28 -15.12 2.34
CA VAL A 171 -22.40 -14.94 0.89
C VAL A 171 -22.89 -13.52 0.66
N CYS A 172 -22.34 -12.83 -0.33
CA CYS A 172 -22.75 -11.48 -0.67
C CYS A 172 -22.46 -11.17 -2.14
N GLN A 173 -23.39 -10.49 -2.80
CA GLN A 173 -23.11 -9.88 -4.10
C GLN A 173 -22.17 -8.68 -3.93
N HIS A 174 -22.38 -7.92 -2.86
CA HIS A 174 -21.56 -6.78 -2.49
C HIS A 174 -21.21 -6.86 -0.99
N CYS A 175 -19.95 -7.14 -0.72
CA CYS A 175 -19.34 -6.97 0.60
C CYS A 175 -18.33 -5.83 0.59
N VAL A 176 -18.20 -5.17 1.73
CA VAL A 176 -17.09 -4.26 2.02
C VAL A 176 -16.07 -4.99 2.87
N PHE A 177 -14.86 -5.16 2.33
CA PHE A 177 -13.70 -5.67 3.05
C PHE A 177 -12.87 -4.50 3.56
N GLN A 178 -12.61 -4.43 4.87
CA GLN A 178 -11.83 -3.36 5.48
C GLN A 178 -10.52 -3.90 6.04
N TRP A 179 -9.42 -3.30 5.63
CA TRP A 179 -8.15 -3.36 6.34
C TRP A 179 -8.05 -2.20 7.32
N LYS A 180 -7.61 -2.49 8.54
CA LYS A 180 -7.23 -1.51 9.55
C LYS A 180 -5.82 -1.81 10.01
N TYR A 181 -4.98 -0.78 10.00
CA TYR A 181 -3.66 -0.80 10.60
C TYR A 181 -3.63 0.13 11.80
N THR A 182 -3.44 -0.43 13.00
CA THR A 182 -3.14 0.33 14.20
C THR A 182 -1.64 0.30 14.43
N THR A 183 -0.99 1.46 14.38
CA THR A 183 0.46 1.56 14.61
C THR A 183 0.82 1.23 16.06
N GLY A 184 2.11 1.01 16.34
CA GLY A 184 2.62 0.64 17.66
C GLY A 184 3.80 1.49 18.12
N ASN A 185 4.08 2.59 17.44
CA ASN A 185 5.22 3.47 17.70
C ASN A 185 4.84 4.74 18.49
N ASN A 186 3.57 4.97 18.78
CA ASN A 186 3.19 6.07 19.67
C ASN A 186 3.41 5.66 21.12
N TRP A 187 4.03 6.55 21.90
CA TRP A 187 4.15 6.33 23.34
C TRP A 187 2.77 6.51 23.99
N GLY A 188 2.38 5.56 24.82
CA GLY A 188 1.11 5.66 25.52
C GLY A 188 1.12 4.89 26.83
N ARG A 189 0.00 4.99 27.55
CA ARG A 189 -0.24 4.24 28.78
C ARG A 189 -1.41 3.29 28.58
N ASP A 190 -1.18 2.02 28.92
CA ASP A 190 -2.21 0.99 28.93
C ASP A 190 -3.26 1.33 29.99
N PRO A 191 -4.54 1.50 29.61
CA PRO A 191 -5.59 1.88 30.55
C PRO A 191 -5.92 0.78 31.57
N THR A 192 -5.55 -0.47 31.29
CA THR A 192 -5.81 -1.63 32.14
C THR A 192 -4.62 -1.89 33.06
N THR A 193 -3.40 -1.92 32.51
CA THR A 193 -2.21 -2.31 33.28
C THR A 193 -1.44 -1.11 33.85
N ASN A 194 -1.81 0.12 33.49
CA ASN A 194 -1.10 1.37 33.83
C ASN A 194 0.39 1.42 33.39
N LYS A 195 0.85 0.45 32.59
CA LYS A 195 2.21 0.45 32.04
C LYS A 195 2.32 1.47 30.91
N SER A 196 3.45 2.16 30.87
CA SER A 196 3.78 3.09 29.80
C SER A 196 4.80 2.49 28.85
N GLY A 197 4.62 2.73 27.56
CA GLY A 197 5.49 2.20 26.53
C GLY A 197 4.93 2.41 25.13
N PRO A 198 5.71 2.04 24.10
CA PRO A 198 5.29 2.15 22.72
C PRO A 198 4.10 1.22 22.43
N GLY A 199 3.07 1.76 21.77
CA GLY A 199 1.87 1.02 21.37
C GLY A 199 0.92 0.65 22.51
N LEU A 200 1.24 1.03 23.76
CA LEU A 200 0.45 0.68 24.94
C LEU A 200 -0.73 1.62 25.19
N GLY A 201 -0.77 2.80 24.55
CA GLY A 201 -1.91 3.73 24.64
C GLY A 201 -3.03 3.43 23.65
N ARG A 202 -4.19 4.04 23.88
CA ARG A 202 -5.27 4.06 22.88
C ARG A 202 -4.88 4.87 21.63
N GLU A 203 -4.08 5.93 21.79
CA GLU A 203 -3.84 7.00 20.81
C GLU A 203 -2.75 6.64 19.79
N ASN A 204 -2.91 5.49 19.12
CA ASN A 204 -2.07 5.12 17.98
C ASN A 204 -2.65 5.69 16.68
N GLU A 205 -1.78 6.02 15.74
CA GLU A 205 -2.21 6.36 14.38
C GLU A 205 -2.90 5.14 13.74
N THR A 206 -3.92 5.41 12.93
CA THR A 206 -4.72 4.38 12.29
C THR A 206 -4.75 4.62 10.79
N PHE A 207 -4.37 3.63 9.99
CA PHE A 207 -4.58 3.63 8.54
C PHE A 207 -5.70 2.65 8.18
N MET A 208 -6.54 3.00 7.21
CA MET A 208 -7.63 2.13 6.76
C MET A 208 -7.61 1.99 5.24
N GLY A 209 -8.23 0.93 4.75
CA GLY A 209 -8.61 0.79 3.36
C GLY A 209 -9.82 -0.12 3.22
N CYS A 210 -10.80 0.29 2.41
CA CYS A 210 -11.96 -0.55 2.09
C CYS A 210 -11.97 -0.95 0.62
N SER A 211 -12.51 -2.13 0.35
CA SER A 211 -12.63 -2.72 -0.98
C SER A 211 -14.01 -3.34 -1.16
N ASP A 212 -14.53 -3.27 -2.39
CA ASP A 212 -15.81 -3.87 -2.77
C ASP A 212 -15.55 -5.26 -3.37
N ILE A 213 -16.06 -6.31 -2.74
CA ILE A 213 -15.82 -7.71 -3.12
C ILE A 213 -17.12 -8.50 -3.20
N THR A 214 -17.10 -9.63 -3.90
CA THR A 214 -18.19 -10.61 -3.94
C THR A 214 -17.75 -11.89 -3.23
N ILE A 215 -18.64 -12.53 -2.47
CA ILE A 215 -18.41 -13.85 -1.89
C ILE A 215 -19.52 -14.78 -2.36
N LEU A 216 -19.14 -15.82 -3.09
CA LEU A 216 -20.03 -16.83 -3.64
C LEU A 216 -20.17 -18.02 -2.71
N THR A 217 -21.26 -18.78 -2.89
CA THR A 217 -21.46 -20.05 -2.19
C THR A 217 -20.38 -21.05 -2.59
N THR A 218 -19.94 -21.90 -1.67
CA THR A 218 -19.18 -23.09 -2.03
C THR A 218 -20.11 -24.00 -2.84
N SER A 219 -19.94 -24.06 -4.16
CA SER A 219 -20.64 -25.08 -4.95
C SER A 219 -20.26 -26.44 -4.35
N PRO A 220 -21.22 -27.29 -3.94
CA PRO A 220 -20.90 -28.68 -3.66
C PRO A 220 -20.25 -29.19 -4.93
N THR A 221 -19.05 -29.75 -4.76
CA THR A 221 -18.19 -30.32 -5.77
C THR A 221 -19.02 -30.79 -6.94
N THR A 222 -18.81 -30.18 -8.11
CA THR A 222 -19.20 -30.84 -9.36
C THR A 222 -18.55 -32.21 -9.29
N THR A 223 -19.33 -33.24 -8.95
CA THR A 223 -18.97 -34.61 -9.26
C THR A 223 -18.71 -34.56 -10.76
N LEU A 224 -17.44 -34.68 -11.13
CA LEU A 224 -17.04 -34.85 -12.52
C LEU A 224 -18.02 -35.88 -13.10
N PRO A 225 -18.76 -35.58 -14.19
CA PRO A 225 -19.49 -36.64 -14.85
C PRO A 225 -18.45 -37.69 -15.22
N THR A 226 -18.52 -38.86 -14.58
CA THR A 226 -17.75 -40.03 -14.96
C THR A 226 -18.16 -40.32 -16.39
N PHE A 227 -17.35 -39.88 -17.36
CA PHE A 227 -17.57 -40.21 -18.76
C PHE A 227 -17.41 -41.73 -18.87
N ILE A 228 -18.54 -42.42 -19.04
CA ILE A 228 -18.57 -43.82 -19.46
C ILE A 228 -17.99 -43.81 -20.88
N ILE A 229 -16.75 -44.28 -21.02
CA ILE A 229 -16.12 -44.47 -22.32
C ILE A 229 -16.75 -45.73 -22.92
N SER A 230 -17.64 -45.56 -23.90
CA SER A 230 -18.05 -46.66 -24.79
C SER A 230 -16.95 -46.92 -25.82
N PRO A 231 -16.66 -48.18 -26.19
CA PRO A 231 -15.53 -48.49 -27.06
C PRO A 231 -15.85 -48.20 -28.54
N THR A 232 -14.91 -47.46 -29.14
CA THR A 232 -14.37 -47.64 -30.50
C THR A 232 -15.27 -47.40 -31.72
N THR A 233 -14.90 -46.38 -32.49
CA THR A 233 -14.76 -46.52 -33.96
C THR A 233 -13.45 -45.89 -34.41
N THR A 234 -12.66 -46.72 -35.08
CA THR A 234 -11.34 -46.45 -35.64
C THR A 234 -11.44 -45.45 -36.79
N ILE A 235 -10.67 -44.36 -36.76
CA ILE A 235 -10.41 -43.54 -37.96
C ILE A 235 -8.91 -43.44 -38.18
N THR A 236 -8.52 -43.88 -39.37
CA THR A 236 -7.18 -44.00 -39.93
C THR A 236 -6.46 -42.65 -39.97
N THR A 237 -5.24 -42.61 -39.45
CA THR A 237 -4.36 -41.43 -39.49
C THR A 237 -3.47 -41.50 -40.73
N THR A 238 -3.65 -40.58 -41.67
CA THR A 238 -2.71 -40.39 -42.79
C THR A 238 -1.73 -39.28 -42.41
N THR A 239 -0.44 -39.63 -42.35
CA THR A 239 0.65 -38.70 -42.04
C THR A 239 0.98 -37.87 -43.29
N ALA A 240 0.85 -36.54 -43.21
CA ALA A 240 1.39 -35.62 -44.20
C ALA A 240 2.33 -34.62 -43.53
N LEU A 241 3.61 -34.68 -43.91
CA LEU A 241 4.65 -33.72 -43.56
C LEU A 241 4.43 -32.42 -44.34
N ILE A 242 4.28 -31.28 -43.64
CA ILE A 242 4.33 -29.97 -44.29
C ILE A 242 5.30 -29.04 -43.54
N SER A 243 6.24 -28.53 -44.34
CA SER A 243 7.31 -27.60 -44.03
C SER A 243 6.81 -26.24 -43.52
N ARG A 244 7.54 -25.68 -42.55
CA ARG A 244 7.24 -24.40 -41.88
C ARG A 244 7.79 -23.24 -42.71
N SER A 245 6.90 -22.43 -43.28
CA SER A 245 7.23 -21.15 -43.93
C SER A 245 6.90 -19.99 -42.99
N THR A 246 7.90 -19.18 -42.66
CA THR A 246 7.74 -17.92 -41.91
C THR A 246 7.53 -16.76 -42.88
N LYS A 247 6.32 -16.17 -42.88
CA LYS A 247 6.07 -14.86 -43.49
C LYS A 247 5.77 -13.83 -42.41
N TYR A 248 6.66 -12.85 -42.29
CA TYR A 248 6.47 -11.63 -41.53
C TYR A 248 5.52 -10.69 -42.29
N TRP A 249 4.59 -10.06 -41.58
CA TRP A 249 3.77 -8.97 -42.09
C TRP A 249 4.48 -7.63 -41.91
N SER A 250 4.66 -6.92 -43.02
CA SER A 250 5.08 -5.52 -43.07
C SER A 250 3.84 -4.62 -43.09
N ILE A 251 3.74 -3.68 -42.14
CA ILE A 251 2.71 -2.64 -42.11
C ILE A 251 3.33 -1.34 -42.63
N SER A 252 2.71 -0.76 -43.66
CA SER A 252 3.05 0.53 -44.27
C SER A 252 2.35 1.69 -43.58
N LEU A 253 3.07 2.79 -43.33
CA LEU A 253 2.51 4.09 -42.90
C LEU A 253 2.23 4.98 -44.11
N PRO A 254 1.14 5.76 -44.12
CA PRO A 254 0.80 6.67 -45.21
C PRO A 254 1.61 7.97 -45.17
N LYS A 255 2.07 8.38 -46.36
CA LYS A 255 2.61 9.70 -46.69
C LYS A 255 1.45 10.69 -46.77
N HIS A 256 1.57 11.89 -46.20
CA HIS A 256 1.12 13.12 -46.87
C HIS A 256 1.73 14.38 -46.22
N TRP A 257 2.06 15.30 -47.11
CA TRP A 257 2.46 16.71 -46.97
C TRP A 257 3.92 17.05 -46.62
N SER A 258 4.65 17.38 -47.69
CA SER A 258 5.86 18.19 -47.73
C SER A 258 5.54 19.66 -48.02
N ALA A 259 6.45 20.55 -47.59
CA ALA A 259 6.57 22.01 -47.83
C ALA A 259 6.20 22.84 -46.58
N LEU A 260 7.03 23.77 -46.07
CA LEU A 260 7.95 24.67 -46.77
C LEU A 260 9.17 25.07 -45.88
N LEU A 261 10.14 25.64 -46.57
CA LEU A 261 11.53 26.00 -46.29
C LEU A 261 11.87 26.94 -45.10
N THR A 262 13.08 26.68 -44.57
CA THR A 262 14.16 27.60 -44.15
C THR A 262 13.97 28.52 -42.94
N PHE A 263 14.81 28.37 -41.90
CA PHE A 263 15.90 29.31 -41.55
C PHE A 263 16.65 28.85 -40.27
N ILE A 264 17.99 28.91 -40.32
CA ILE A 264 18.98 29.19 -39.23
C ILE A 264 19.05 28.19 -38.06
N SER A 265 20.07 27.33 -38.01
CA SER A 265 21.42 27.53 -37.43
C SER A 265 21.52 27.14 -35.96
N SER A 266 22.49 26.24 -35.72
CA SER A 266 23.27 26.02 -34.49
C SER A 266 22.54 25.64 -33.21
N LEU A 267 22.73 24.40 -32.73
CA LEU A 267 23.04 24.11 -31.32
C LEU A 267 23.80 22.76 -31.23
N PRO A 268 24.66 22.55 -30.20
CA PRO A 268 25.82 21.68 -30.28
C PRO A 268 25.54 20.22 -29.90
N THR A 269 26.41 19.36 -30.41
CA THR A 269 26.54 17.93 -30.11
C THR A 269 26.96 17.72 -28.66
N THR A 270 26.12 17.09 -27.83
CA THR A 270 26.52 16.59 -26.51
C THR A 270 26.95 15.13 -26.64
N THR A 271 28.24 14.90 -26.51
CA THR A 271 28.87 13.57 -26.48
C THR A 271 28.46 12.84 -25.20
N THR A 272 27.77 11.71 -25.33
CA THR A 272 27.46 10.82 -24.19
C THR A 272 28.71 10.02 -23.83
N THR A 273 29.41 10.42 -22.76
CA THR A 273 30.48 9.62 -22.17
C THR A 273 29.87 8.62 -21.19
N THR A 274 29.98 7.33 -21.50
CA THR A 274 29.63 6.24 -20.59
C THR A 274 30.70 6.15 -19.49
N THR A 275 30.37 6.58 -18.26
CA THR A 275 31.24 6.38 -17.10
C THR A 275 30.83 5.07 -16.40
N THR A 276 31.67 4.06 -16.54
CA THR A 276 31.59 2.81 -15.76
C THR A 276 32.01 3.12 -14.32
N THR A 277 31.07 3.11 -13.38
CA THR A 277 31.40 3.26 -11.95
C THR A 277 31.87 1.93 -11.39
N THR A 278 33.18 1.77 -11.30
CA THR A 278 33.86 0.67 -10.60
C THR A 278 33.47 0.68 -9.12
N THR A 279 32.93 -0.44 -8.63
CA THR A 279 32.62 -0.65 -7.22
C THR A 279 33.92 -0.92 -6.46
N THR A 280 34.45 0.10 -5.79
CA THR A 280 35.57 -0.09 -4.84
C THR A 280 35.00 -0.56 -3.51
N MET A 281 35.26 -1.81 -3.15
CA MET A 281 35.07 -2.29 -1.77
C MET A 281 36.13 -1.64 -0.88
N THR A 282 35.75 -0.63 -0.10
CA THR A 282 36.61 -0.06 0.93
C THR A 282 36.44 -0.87 2.21
N THR A 283 37.55 -1.47 2.63
CA THR A 283 37.76 -2.08 3.93
C THR A 283 37.49 -1.08 5.05
N LYS A 284 36.83 -1.57 6.11
CA LYS A 284 36.46 -0.85 7.32
C LYS A 284 37.72 -0.45 8.09
N THR A 285 38.18 0.78 7.88
CA THR A 285 39.11 1.46 8.79
C THR A 285 38.29 2.32 9.75
N THR A 286 38.70 2.34 11.01
CA THR A 286 38.09 2.98 12.18
C THR A 286 37.79 4.47 11.93
N ALA A 287 36.64 4.76 11.32
CA ALA A 287 36.21 6.12 11.03
C ALA A 287 35.44 6.69 12.23
N SER A 288 35.82 7.90 12.65
CA SER A 288 35.02 8.76 13.50
C SER A 288 33.55 8.75 13.05
N LEU A 289 32.65 8.52 14.00
CA LEU A 289 31.21 8.51 13.78
C LEU A 289 30.76 9.78 13.05
N SER A 290 29.96 9.63 11.99
CA SER A 290 29.46 10.75 11.21
C SER A 290 28.43 11.56 12.00
N ALA A 291 28.47 12.89 11.87
CA ALA A 291 27.41 13.74 12.40
C ALA A 291 26.10 13.48 11.67
N TRP A 292 24.98 13.46 12.40
CA TRP A 292 23.66 13.38 11.81
C TRP A 292 23.38 14.60 10.92
N SER A 293 22.73 14.38 9.78
CA SER A 293 22.38 15.42 8.82
C SER A 293 20.89 15.34 8.44
N PRO A 294 20.16 16.48 8.36
CA PRO A 294 18.76 16.51 7.93
C PRO A 294 18.58 16.44 6.40
N LEU A 295 19.66 16.36 5.61
CA LEU A 295 19.61 16.56 4.15
C LEU A 295 19.38 15.25 3.36
N LEU A 296 18.28 14.54 3.64
CA LEU A 296 17.87 13.33 2.90
C LEU A 296 18.94 12.22 2.84
N VAL A 297 19.79 12.16 3.87
CA VAL A 297 20.82 11.14 4.00
C VAL A 297 20.15 9.81 4.30
N ALA A 298 20.51 8.77 3.54
CA ALA A 298 20.01 7.43 3.79
C ALA A 298 20.78 6.81 4.96
N TYR A 299 20.07 6.45 6.02
CA TYR A 299 20.58 5.72 7.17
C TYR A 299 20.01 4.31 7.15
N GLN A 300 20.87 3.31 7.25
CA GLN A 300 20.49 1.91 7.35
C GLN A 300 20.41 1.47 8.81
N ARG A 301 19.55 0.50 9.10
CA ARG A 301 19.50 -0.12 10.43
C ARG A 301 20.91 -0.60 10.83
N GLY A 302 21.39 -0.11 11.98
CA GLY A 302 22.71 -0.41 12.51
C GLY A 302 23.74 0.71 12.34
N ASP A 303 23.47 1.73 11.52
CA ASP A 303 24.35 2.89 11.38
C ASP A 303 24.42 3.69 12.68
N ASP A 304 25.61 4.11 13.08
CA ASP A 304 25.82 4.94 14.26
C ASP A 304 26.15 6.39 13.85
N VAL A 305 25.50 7.36 14.48
CA VAL A 305 25.67 8.80 14.22
C VAL A 305 25.87 9.59 15.51
N MET A 306 26.50 10.75 15.40
CA MET A 306 26.59 11.75 16.47
C MET A 306 25.55 12.85 16.28
N TYR A 307 24.79 13.17 17.32
CA TYR A 307 23.86 14.30 17.33
C TYR A 307 23.80 14.93 18.73
N ASN A 308 24.01 16.24 18.80
CA ASN A 308 24.11 17.01 20.06
C ASN A 308 25.07 16.37 21.09
N GLY A 309 26.23 15.88 20.63
CA GLY A 309 27.25 15.28 21.50
C GLY A 309 26.91 13.88 22.03
N MET A 310 25.75 13.32 21.68
CA MET A 310 25.35 11.96 22.02
C MET A 310 25.41 11.04 20.81
N LYS A 311 25.60 9.75 21.06
CA LYS A 311 25.68 8.73 20.02
C LYS A 311 24.37 7.99 19.90
N TYR A 312 23.90 7.85 18.67
CA TYR A 312 22.65 7.15 18.35
C TYR A 312 22.88 6.08 17.29
N ARG A 313 22.17 4.96 17.42
CA ARG A 313 22.10 3.89 16.43
C ARG A 313 20.79 3.96 15.67
N CYS A 314 20.83 3.95 14.35
CA CYS A 314 19.67 3.81 13.50
C CYS A 314 19.02 2.43 13.74
N VAL A 315 17.73 2.40 14.11
CA VAL A 315 16.99 1.15 14.36
C VAL A 315 16.01 0.79 13.25
N THR A 316 15.67 1.74 12.38
CA THR A 316 14.81 1.55 11.21
C THR A 316 15.43 2.29 10.03
N SER A 317 15.70 1.58 8.92
CA SER A 317 16.27 2.22 7.72
C SER A 317 15.34 3.31 7.20
N HIS A 318 15.87 4.50 6.95
CA HIS A 318 15.10 5.67 6.50
C HIS A 318 15.98 6.68 5.76
N ARG A 319 15.37 7.74 5.21
CA ARG A 319 16.07 8.95 4.77
C ARG A 319 15.79 10.07 5.77
N SER A 320 16.81 10.79 6.21
CA SER A 320 16.65 11.87 7.20
C SER A 320 15.96 13.11 6.62
N TYR A 321 15.26 13.83 7.47
CA TYR A 321 14.63 15.12 7.18
C TYR A 321 14.49 15.90 8.49
N ALA A 322 14.14 17.18 8.43
CA ALA A 322 13.87 17.98 9.63
C ALA A 322 12.65 17.41 10.38
N GLY A 323 12.80 17.06 11.65
CA GLY A 323 11.83 16.31 12.45
C GLY A 323 12.18 14.84 12.68
N ALA A 324 13.20 14.32 11.99
CA ALA A 324 13.75 12.97 12.18
C ALA A 324 15.09 12.96 12.94
N GLU A 325 15.39 14.02 13.70
CA GLU A 325 16.61 14.18 14.48
C GLU A 325 16.74 13.07 15.52
N PRO A 326 17.93 12.50 15.79
CA PRO A 326 18.13 11.54 16.86
C PRO A 326 17.76 12.14 18.22
N SER A 327 16.67 11.63 18.81
CA SER A 327 16.15 12.11 20.08
C SER A 327 15.30 11.04 20.75
N PRO A 328 14.94 11.20 22.03
CA PRO A 328 13.96 10.32 22.68
C PRO A 328 12.59 10.31 21.99
N LEU A 329 12.25 11.35 21.22
CA LEU A 329 10.96 11.46 20.52
C LEU A 329 10.95 10.74 19.17
N THR A 330 12.11 10.55 18.55
CA THR A 330 12.28 9.84 17.27
C THR A 330 12.85 8.44 17.46
N TRP A 331 12.52 7.81 18.59
CA TRP A 331 13.07 6.52 19.01
C TRP A 331 12.82 5.38 18.00
N ALA A 332 11.76 5.52 17.17
CA ALA A 332 11.44 4.60 16.08
C ALA A 332 12.50 4.59 14.96
N LEU A 333 13.27 5.67 14.83
CA LEU A 333 14.37 5.82 13.89
C LEU A 333 15.72 5.64 14.58
N TRP A 334 15.85 6.09 15.83
CA TRP A 334 17.13 6.18 16.55
C TRP A 334 17.07 5.61 17.96
N ARG A 335 18.09 4.84 18.35
CA ARG A 335 18.30 4.41 19.74
C ARG A 335 19.54 5.08 20.29
N LYS A 336 19.42 5.81 21.40
CA LYS A 336 20.59 6.35 22.10
C LYS A 336 21.46 5.20 22.59
N ILE A 337 22.76 5.26 22.34
CA ILE A 337 23.72 4.24 22.75
C ILE A 337 24.81 4.77 23.69
N GLU A 338 25.21 6.05 23.57
CA GLU A 338 26.12 6.74 24.52
C GLU A 338 25.64 8.18 24.78
#